data_AF-A0A963A3E3-F1
#
_entry.id   AF-A0A963A3E3-F1
#
_cell.length_a   1.000
_cell.length_b   1.000
_cell.length_c   1.000
_cell.angle_alpha   90.00
_cell.angle_beta   90.00
_cell.angle_gamma   90.00
#
_symmetry.space_group_name_H-M   'P 1'
#
loop_
_entity.id
_entity.type
_entity.pdbx_description
1 polymer ?
#
loop_
_entity_poly.entity_id
_entity_poly.type
_entity_poly.pdbx_seq_one_letter_code
_entity_poly.pdbx_strand_id
1 'polypeptide(L)'
;MTLSALIKKGRLTGTMTATPATPATQQADKPVTVAPVATVAVAEQSEPLPELLPNDKSNIRAWLAHIVETDPAIIAEVVDKCRNDLEARRYFLKRSGEVPEPVTVNHTMTCGDCTHFERIDHPNLGHCAKGEPEAIAGLWDMDRRYCERFVPRPQQTHNDQPRPTRAET
;
A
#
# COMPACT_ATOMS: atom_id res chain seq x y z
N MET A 1 -14.92 11.83 -6.74
CA MET A 1 -16.12 11.01 -7.05
C MET A 1 -16.32 10.08 -5.88
N THR A 2 -17.46 10.10 -5.17
CA THR A 2 -17.62 9.33 -3.92
C THR A 2 -17.96 7.86 -4.19
N LEU A 3 -17.68 6.97 -3.23
CA LEU A 3 -18.00 5.55 -3.23
C LEU A 3 -19.51 5.31 -3.32
N SER A 4 -20.29 6.21 -2.71
CA SER A 4 -21.74 6.28 -2.89
C SER A 4 -22.15 6.46 -4.36
N ALA A 5 -21.38 7.21 -5.16
CA ALA A 5 -21.61 7.37 -6.60
C ALA A 5 -21.16 6.15 -7.41
N LEU A 6 -20.17 5.39 -6.93
CA LEU A 6 -19.72 4.14 -7.55
C LEU A 6 -20.68 2.97 -7.28
N ILE A 7 -21.19 2.82 -6.05
CA ILE A 7 -22.20 1.81 -5.68
C ILE A 7 -23.50 2.04 -6.47
N LYS A 8 -23.96 3.29 -6.59
CA LYS A 8 -25.15 3.61 -7.41
C LYS A 8 -24.97 3.25 -8.90
N LYS A 9 -23.73 3.19 -9.39
CA LYS A 9 -23.40 2.78 -10.77
C LYS A 9 -23.38 1.26 -10.93
N GLY A 10 -23.08 0.52 -9.86
CA GLY A 10 -23.18 -0.94 -9.79
C GLY A 10 -24.55 -1.38 -9.32
N ARG A 11 -25.55 -1.33 -10.20
CA ARG A 11 -26.94 -1.75 -9.92
C ARG A 11 -27.02 -3.27 -9.65
N LEU A 12 -26.68 -3.70 -8.44
CA LEU A 12 -27.03 -5.00 -7.86
C LEU A 12 -28.26 -4.83 -6.97
N THR A 13 -29.41 -4.51 -7.57
CA THR A 13 -30.72 -4.67 -6.90
C THR A 13 -31.30 -6.01 -7.33
N GLY A 14 -30.76 -7.09 -6.77
CA GLY A 14 -31.38 -8.41 -6.80
C GLY A 14 -32.13 -8.63 -5.50
N THR A 15 -33.23 -7.91 -5.26
CA THR A 15 -34.16 -8.27 -4.17
C THR A 15 -34.95 -9.49 -4.61
N MET A 16 -34.42 -10.68 -4.32
CA MET A 16 -35.18 -11.92 -4.42
C MET A 16 -36.18 -11.97 -3.26
N THR A 17 -37.42 -11.62 -3.55
CA THR A 17 -38.57 -11.93 -2.69
C THR A 17 -38.77 -13.45 -2.71
N ALA A 18 -38.44 -14.12 -1.61
CA ALA A 18 -38.72 -15.54 -1.44
C ALA A 18 -40.16 -15.73 -0.94
N THR A 19 -41.02 -16.31 -1.79
CA THR A 19 -42.36 -16.78 -1.42
C THR A 19 -42.22 -18.08 -0.61
N PRO A 20 -42.76 -18.17 0.63
CA PRO A 20 -42.76 -19.44 1.36
C PRO A 20 -43.82 -20.38 0.75
N ALA A 21 -43.41 -21.61 0.42
CA ALA A 21 -44.32 -22.67 0.01
C ALA A 21 -44.77 -23.48 1.25
N THR A 22 -46.08 -23.69 1.36
CA THR A 22 -46.77 -24.44 2.41
C THR A 22 -46.35 -25.92 2.43
N PRO A 23 -46.08 -26.54 3.60
CA PRO A 23 -45.80 -27.97 3.70
C PRO A 23 -47.09 -28.80 3.57
N ALA A 24 -47.03 -29.88 2.78
CA ALA A 24 -48.09 -30.87 2.66
C ALA A 24 -47.82 -32.05 3.61
N THR A 25 -48.79 -32.33 4.47
CA THR A 25 -48.83 -33.46 5.41
C THR A 25 -48.99 -34.79 4.66
N GLN A 26 -48.14 -35.78 4.94
CA GLN A 26 -48.51 -37.19 4.83
C GLN A 26 -47.99 -38.00 6.04
N GLN A 27 -48.77 -39.03 6.33
CA GLN A 27 -48.95 -39.67 7.63
C GLN A 27 -48.09 -40.94 7.76
N ALA A 28 -47.63 -41.15 9.00
CA ALA A 28 -47.11 -42.35 9.66
C ALA A 28 -46.80 -43.63 8.85
N ASP A 29 -45.56 -44.09 8.99
CA ASP A 29 -45.27 -45.49 9.27
C ASP A 29 -44.07 -45.61 10.25
N LYS A 30 -44.12 -46.55 11.20
CA LYS A 30 -43.12 -46.83 12.26
C LYS A 30 -42.77 -48.33 12.22
N PRO A 31 -41.67 -48.81 12.84
CA PRO A 31 -40.30 -48.27 12.89
C PRO A 31 -39.28 -49.35 12.44
N VAL A 32 -38.25 -48.97 11.68
CA VAL A 32 -37.04 -49.82 11.58
C VAL A 32 -35.97 -49.18 12.45
N THR A 33 -35.63 -49.85 13.55
CA THR A 33 -34.58 -49.43 14.48
C THR A 33 -33.22 -49.68 13.83
N VAL A 34 -32.69 -48.65 13.18
CA VAL A 34 -31.27 -48.55 12.84
C VAL A 34 -30.60 -47.58 13.82
N ALA A 35 -29.50 -48.03 14.41
CA ALA A 35 -28.73 -47.27 15.39
C ALA A 35 -28.28 -45.91 14.81
N PRO A 36 -28.25 -44.84 15.61
CA PRO A 36 -27.73 -43.57 15.13
C PRO A 36 -26.22 -43.71 14.91
N VAL A 37 -25.79 -43.75 13.65
CA VAL A 37 -24.41 -43.44 13.29
C VAL A 37 -24.21 -41.96 13.60
N ALA A 38 -23.38 -41.67 14.58
CA ALA A 38 -22.95 -40.31 14.89
C ALA A 38 -22.17 -39.78 13.68
N THR A 39 -22.86 -39.02 12.82
CA THR A 39 -22.19 -38.17 11.84
C THR A 39 -21.42 -37.12 12.62
N VAL A 40 -20.11 -37.30 12.73
CA VAL A 40 -19.21 -36.25 13.16
C VAL A 40 -19.37 -35.14 12.13
N ALA A 41 -20.06 -34.06 12.52
CA ALA A 41 -19.96 -32.81 11.79
C ALA A 41 -18.50 -32.40 11.86
N VAL A 42 -17.78 -32.63 10.76
CA VAL A 42 -16.55 -31.92 10.49
C VAL A 42 -16.98 -30.46 10.50
N ALA A 43 -16.62 -29.75 11.57
CA ALA A 43 -16.61 -28.31 11.53
C ALA A 43 -15.84 -27.98 10.26
N GLU A 44 -16.51 -27.37 9.28
CA GLU A 44 -15.84 -26.63 8.24
C GLU A 44 -14.96 -25.65 9.00
N GLN A 45 -13.72 -26.04 9.25
CA GLN A 45 -12.65 -25.10 9.50
C GLN A 45 -12.72 -24.25 8.25
N SER A 46 -13.37 -23.09 8.38
CA SER A 46 -13.35 -22.06 7.36
C SER A 46 -11.88 -21.90 7.04
N GLU A 47 -11.49 -22.38 5.86
CA GLU A 47 -10.16 -22.22 5.33
C GLU A 47 -9.74 -20.79 5.64
N PRO A 48 -8.64 -20.56 6.39
CA PRO A 48 -8.26 -19.22 6.78
C PRO A 48 -8.15 -18.40 5.51
N LEU A 49 -9.11 -17.50 5.28
CA LEU A 49 -9.08 -16.61 4.14
C LEU A 49 -7.71 -15.93 4.18
N PRO A 50 -6.99 -15.87 3.05
CA PRO A 50 -5.68 -15.25 3.00
C PRO A 50 -5.76 -13.90 3.70
N GLU A 51 -5.03 -13.76 4.82
CA GLU A 51 -5.15 -12.56 5.63
C GLU A 51 -4.93 -11.33 4.76
N LEU A 52 -5.70 -10.27 5.03
CA LEU A 52 -5.57 -9.04 4.29
C LEU A 52 -4.21 -8.41 4.67
N LEU A 53 -3.26 -8.42 3.74
CA LEU A 53 -1.90 -7.93 4.00
C LEU A 53 -1.95 -6.47 4.48
N PRO A 54 -1.06 -6.07 5.41
CA PRO A 54 -0.96 -4.69 5.85
C PRO A 54 -0.77 -3.70 4.70
N ASN A 55 -0.02 -4.11 3.66
CA ASN A 55 0.20 -3.32 2.45
C ASN A 55 -1.09 -3.12 1.64
N ASP A 56 -1.87 -4.19 1.45
CA ASP A 56 -3.16 -4.14 0.75
C ASP A 56 -4.12 -3.21 1.46
N LYS A 57 -4.17 -3.26 2.79
CA LYS A 57 -4.97 -2.34 3.61
C LYS A 57 -4.59 -0.89 3.38
N SER A 58 -3.29 -0.60 3.32
CA SER A 58 -2.77 0.75 3.07
C SER A 58 -3.12 1.23 1.66
N ASN A 59 -2.97 0.37 0.65
CA ASN A 59 -3.31 0.70 -0.74
C ASN A 59 -4.81 0.99 -0.91
N ILE A 60 -5.67 0.18 -0.29
CA ILE A 60 -7.12 0.39 -0.29
C ILE A 60 -7.47 1.71 0.41
N ARG A 61 -6.85 2.01 1.55
CA ARG A 61 -7.04 3.28 2.26
C ARG A 61 -6.58 4.50 1.46
N ALA A 62 -5.43 4.40 0.79
CA ALA A 62 -4.91 5.47 -0.06
C ALA A 62 -5.86 5.75 -1.23
N TRP A 63 -6.44 4.70 -1.82
CA TRP A 63 -7.45 4.85 -2.87
C TRP A 63 -8.76 5.46 -2.38
N LEU A 64 -9.24 5.04 -1.21
CA LEU A 64 -10.42 5.65 -0.58
C LEU A 64 -10.18 7.14 -0.32
N ALA A 65 -9.04 7.52 0.23
CA ALA A 65 -8.66 8.91 0.40
C ALA A 65 -8.59 9.68 -0.94
N HIS A 66 -8.06 9.04 -2.00
CA HIS A 66 -7.99 9.63 -3.34
C HIS A 66 -9.37 9.95 -3.92
N ILE A 67 -10.38 9.09 -3.67
CA ILE A 67 -11.76 9.35 -4.09
C ILE A 67 -12.55 10.25 -3.12
N VAL A 68 -11.87 10.84 -2.12
CA VAL A 68 -12.40 11.71 -1.06
C VAL A 68 -13.28 10.96 -0.04
N GLU A 69 -13.10 9.64 0.08
CA GLU A 69 -13.68 8.87 1.17
C GLU A 69 -12.73 8.87 2.36
N THR A 70 -13.03 9.73 3.33
CA THR A 70 -12.28 9.87 4.58
C THR A 70 -13.11 9.48 5.81
N ASP A 71 -14.35 9.03 5.60
CA ASP A 71 -15.21 8.57 6.70
C ASP A 71 -14.65 7.26 7.29
N PRO A 72 -14.25 7.25 8.58
CA PRO A 72 -13.67 6.06 9.20
C PRO A 72 -14.65 4.89 9.31
N ALA A 73 -15.97 5.12 9.38
CA ALA A 73 -16.97 4.06 9.44
C ALA A 73 -17.06 3.33 8.09
N ILE A 74 -17.11 4.09 6.99
CA ILE A 74 -17.14 3.54 5.63
C ILE A 74 -15.82 2.84 5.30
N ILE A 75 -14.68 3.42 5.68
CA ILE A 75 -13.37 2.78 5.49
C ILE A 75 -13.30 1.45 6.24
N ALA A 76 -13.81 1.38 7.48
CA ALA A 76 -13.83 0.15 8.26
C ALA A 76 -14.72 -0.93 7.60
N GLU A 77 -15.90 -0.56 7.10
CA GLU A 77 -16.80 -1.47 6.39
C GLU A 77 -16.16 -2.01 5.10
N VAL A 78 -15.52 -1.15 4.30
CA VAL A 78 -14.82 -1.58 3.08
C VAL A 78 -13.66 -2.51 3.41
N VAL A 79 -12.88 -2.20 4.45
CA VAL A 79 -11.76 -3.06 4.88
C VAL A 79 -12.27 -4.40 5.41
N ASP A 80 -13.37 -4.41 6.15
CA ASP A 80 -13.99 -5.63 6.65
C ASP A 80 -14.54 -6.50 5.51
N LYS A 81 -15.22 -5.88 4.54
CA LYS A 81 -15.64 -6.55 3.32
C LYS A 81 -14.46 -7.16 2.57
N CYS A 82 -13.34 -6.46 2.44
CA CYS A 82 -12.13 -7.00 1.80
C CYS A 82 -11.49 -8.17 2.57
N ARG A 83 -11.73 -8.30 3.88
CA ARG A 83 -11.26 -9.44 4.67
C ARG A 83 -12.12 -10.68 4.44
N ASN A 84 -13.43 -10.48 4.30
CA ASN A 84 -14.41 -11.56 4.22
C ASN A 84 -14.75 -11.97 2.78
N ASP A 85 -14.40 -11.15 1.78
CA ASP A 85 -14.72 -11.37 0.35
C ASP A 85 -13.47 -11.12 -0.54
N LEU A 86 -12.98 -12.21 -1.16
CA LEU A 86 -11.82 -12.18 -2.06
C LEU A 86 -12.09 -11.48 -3.39
N GLU A 87 -13.34 -11.47 -3.87
CA GLU A 87 -13.72 -10.76 -5.09
C GLU A 87 -13.75 -9.25 -4.82
N ALA A 88 -14.32 -8.84 -3.68
CA ALA A 88 -14.24 -7.47 -3.21
C ALA A 88 -12.78 -7.02 -3.05
N ARG A 89 -11.92 -7.83 -2.42
CA ARG A 89 -10.48 -7.54 -2.28
C ARG A 89 -9.82 -7.31 -3.63
N ARG A 90 -10.05 -8.19 -4.62
CA ARG A 90 -9.50 -8.04 -5.97
C ARG A 90 -9.99 -6.77 -6.65
N TYR A 91 -11.26 -6.43 -6.51
CA TYR A 91 -11.83 -5.20 -7.05
C TYR A 91 -11.12 -3.97 -6.48
N PHE A 92 -11.04 -3.85 -5.15
CA PHE A 92 -10.42 -2.68 -4.51
C PHE A 92 -8.91 -2.61 -4.74
N LEU A 93 -8.20 -3.74 -4.82
CA LEU A 93 -6.78 -3.75 -5.19
C LEU A 93 -6.55 -3.28 -6.62
N LYS A 94 -7.36 -3.75 -7.58
CA LYS A 94 -7.29 -3.27 -8.97
C LYS A 94 -7.52 -1.76 -9.04
N ARG A 95 -8.50 -1.26 -8.29
CA ARG A 95 -8.80 0.16 -8.18
C ARG A 95 -7.67 0.95 -7.51
N SER A 96 -7.00 0.37 -6.51
CA SER A 96 -5.89 1.05 -5.81
C SER A 96 -4.69 1.35 -6.70
N GLY A 97 -4.51 0.63 -7.81
CA GLY A 97 -3.52 0.98 -8.83
C GLY A 97 -3.87 2.22 -9.67
N GLU A 98 -5.09 2.77 -9.56
CA GLU A 98 -5.49 4.02 -10.20
C GLU A 98 -5.03 5.26 -9.41
N VAL A 99 -4.67 5.08 -8.13
CA VAL A 99 -4.04 6.16 -7.36
C VAL A 99 -2.68 6.38 -8.02
N PRO A 100 -2.39 7.59 -8.55
CA PRO A 100 -1.02 7.91 -8.89
C PRO A 100 -0.20 7.59 -7.65
N GLU A 101 0.83 6.74 -7.77
CA GLU A 101 1.69 6.45 -6.63
C GLU A 101 1.98 7.79 -5.96
N PRO A 102 1.70 7.94 -4.64
CA PRO A 102 2.10 9.16 -3.96
C PRO A 102 3.53 9.34 -4.38
N VAL A 103 3.87 10.51 -4.90
CA VAL A 103 5.24 10.79 -5.34
C VAL A 103 6.08 10.60 -4.09
N THR A 104 6.52 9.37 -3.83
CA THR A 104 7.63 9.04 -2.99
C THR A 104 8.72 9.58 -3.86
N VAL A 105 8.92 10.88 -3.72
CA VAL A 105 10.03 11.64 -4.21
C VAL A 105 11.20 10.73 -4.00
N ASN A 106 11.64 10.12 -5.09
CA ASN A 106 12.59 9.05 -5.07
C ASN A 106 13.79 9.61 -4.30
N HIS A 107 13.92 9.19 -3.03
CA HIS A 107 14.94 9.67 -2.10
C HIS A 107 16.26 9.04 -2.51
N THR A 108 16.71 9.34 -3.72
CA THR A 108 17.90 8.75 -4.33
C THR A 108 18.97 9.80 -4.53
N MET A 109 18.80 10.97 -3.91
CA MET A 109 19.81 12.01 -3.88
C MET A 109 20.37 12.10 -2.46
N THR A 110 21.70 12.14 -2.37
CA THR A 110 22.39 12.46 -1.13
C THR A 110 22.82 13.92 -1.18
N CYS A 111 22.89 14.60 -0.03
CA CYS A 111 23.34 15.99 0.01
C CYS A 111 24.78 16.13 -0.53
N GLY A 112 25.64 15.13 -0.31
CA GLY A 112 27.01 15.09 -0.82
C GLY A 112 27.10 15.13 -2.35
N ASP A 113 26.10 14.58 -3.03
CA ASP A 113 26.01 14.60 -4.50
C ASP A 113 25.50 15.95 -5.03
N CYS A 114 25.10 16.89 -4.17
CA CYS A 114 24.58 18.20 -4.59
C CYS A 114 25.69 19.25 -4.71
N THR A 115 25.59 20.10 -5.73
CA THR A 115 26.49 21.25 -5.92
C THR A 115 26.31 22.31 -4.84
N HIS A 116 25.12 22.39 -4.24
CA HIS A 116 24.78 23.38 -3.21
C HIS A 116 25.20 22.97 -1.79
N PHE A 117 25.74 21.77 -1.61
CA PHE A 117 26.18 21.29 -0.31
C PHE A 117 27.59 21.79 0.03
N GLU A 118 27.69 22.50 1.14
CA GLU A 118 28.90 23.08 1.69
C GLU A 118 29.25 22.37 3.00
N ARG A 119 30.36 21.63 3.00
CA ARG A 119 30.85 20.96 4.22
C ARG A 119 31.34 22.00 5.21
N ILE A 120 31.05 21.78 6.50
CA ILE A 120 31.63 22.55 7.61
C ILE A 120 32.90 21.87 8.11
N ASP A 121 33.41 22.27 9.29
CA ASP A 121 34.56 21.65 9.96
C ASP A 121 34.23 20.25 10.53
N HIS A 122 33.67 19.40 9.68
CA HIS A 122 33.36 18.01 9.98
C HIS A 122 33.35 17.19 8.68
N PRO A 123 33.88 15.96 8.68
CA PRO A 123 34.08 15.17 7.46
C PRO A 123 32.82 14.99 6.62
N ASN A 124 31.65 14.90 7.24
CA ASN A 124 30.40 14.53 6.58
C ASN A 124 29.23 15.51 6.81
N LEU A 125 29.45 16.57 7.59
CA LEU A 125 28.39 17.50 7.97
C LEU A 125 28.54 18.79 7.18
N GLY A 126 27.42 19.39 6.80
CA GLY A 126 27.42 20.61 6.01
C GLY A 126 26.07 21.31 6.03
N HIS A 127 25.96 22.33 5.20
CA HIS A 127 24.74 23.08 4.99
C HIS A 127 24.47 23.22 3.48
N CYS A 128 23.25 23.53 3.13
CA CYS A 128 22.79 23.87 1.80
C CYS A 128 22.91 25.37 1.63
N ALA A 129 23.76 25.80 0.69
CA ALA A 129 23.94 27.21 0.31
C ALA A 129 22.65 27.89 -0.15
N LYS A 130 21.61 27.11 -0.47
CA LYS A 130 20.30 27.58 -0.91
C LYS A 130 19.28 27.75 0.22
N GLY A 131 19.62 27.39 1.46
CA GLY A 131 18.78 27.55 2.63
C GLY A 131 17.59 26.58 2.68
N GLU A 132 17.78 25.36 2.19
CA GLU A 132 16.80 24.28 2.37
C GLU A 132 16.60 23.97 3.86
N PRO A 133 15.47 23.34 4.28
CA PRO A 133 15.25 23.02 5.68
C PRO A 133 16.29 22.02 6.21
N GLU A 134 17.02 22.42 7.25
CA GLU A 134 18.08 21.61 7.87
C GLU A 134 17.80 21.38 9.35
N ALA A 135 18.38 20.31 9.89
CA ALA A 135 18.40 20.14 11.33
C ALA A 135 19.30 21.22 11.97
N ILE A 136 19.13 21.48 13.27
CA ILE A 136 19.99 22.40 14.02
C ILE A 136 21.48 22.03 13.89
N ALA A 137 21.76 20.74 13.73
CA ALA A 137 23.11 20.21 13.52
C ALA A 137 23.62 20.30 12.06
N GLY A 138 22.79 20.68 11.08
CA GLY A 138 23.11 20.68 9.65
C GLY A 138 22.65 19.43 8.90
N LEU A 139 23.14 19.28 7.67
CA LEU A 139 22.87 18.19 6.72
C LEU A 139 24.03 17.22 6.65
N TRP A 140 23.73 15.92 6.76
CA TRP A 140 24.73 14.86 6.58
C TRP A 140 24.81 14.51 5.08
N ASP A 141 26.02 14.50 4.53
CA ASP A 141 26.27 14.29 3.10
C ASP A 141 25.67 12.98 2.54
N MET A 142 25.74 11.87 3.28
CA MET A 142 25.21 10.56 2.87
C MET A 142 23.71 10.38 3.11
N ASP A 143 23.07 11.32 3.81
CA ASP A 143 21.64 11.20 4.15
C ASP A 143 20.77 11.35 2.91
N ARG A 144 19.81 10.44 2.75
CA ARG A 144 18.94 10.36 1.58
C ARG A 144 17.74 11.26 1.80
N ARG A 145 17.65 12.34 1.03
CA ARG A 145 16.61 13.36 1.21
C ARG A 145 15.97 13.75 -0.11
N TYR A 146 14.75 14.28 0.01
CA TYR A 146 14.14 15.00 -1.10
C TYR A 146 14.61 16.45 -1.08
N CYS A 147 15.00 16.95 -2.25
CA CYS A 147 15.35 18.34 -2.45
C CYS A 147 14.87 18.76 -3.84
N GLU A 148 13.94 19.73 -3.90
CA GLU A 148 13.40 20.27 -5.16
C GLU A 148 14.44 21.02 -5.99
N ARG A 149 15.50 21.49 -5.33
CA ARG A 149 16.60 22.28 -5.91
C ARG A 149 17.88 21.47 -6.04
N PHE A 150 17.77 20.14 -6.05
CA PHE A 150 18.92 19.27 -6.22
C PHE A 150 19.58 19.53 -7.57
N VAL A 151 20.88 19.83 -7.54
CA VAL A 151 21.72 19.94 -8.74
C VAL A 151 22.90 18.99 -8.55
N PRO A 152 22.99 17.90 -9.34
CA PRO A 152 24.07 16.95 -9.18
C PRO A 152 25.41 17.64 -9.40
N ARG A 153 26.36 17.39 -8.50
CA ARG A 153 27.75 17.81 -8.69
C ARG A 153 28.27 17.12 -9.95
N PRO A 154 28.91 17.85 -10.87
CA PRO A 154 29.58 17.22 -12.01
C PRO A 154 30.53 16.16 -11.46
N GLN A 155 30.37 14.90 -11.88
CA GLN A 155 31.35 13.88 -11.55
C GLN A 155 32.69 14.39 -12.05
N GLN A 156 33.59 14.74 -11.14
CA GLN A 156 34.97 14.91 -11.51
C GLN A 156 35.43 13.51 -11.92
N THR A 157 35.36 13.23 -13.22
CA THR A 157 36.20 12.20 -13.82
C THR A 157 37.59 12.52 -13.33
N HIS A 158 38.11 11.69 -12.44
CA HIS A 158 39.47 11.74 -11.95
C HIS A 158 40.35 11.74 -13.20
N ASN A 159 40.74 12.93 -13.65
CA ASN A 159 41.58 13.12 -14.80
C ASN A 159 42.83 12.26 -14.56
N ASP A 160 43.10 11.37 -15.51
CA ASP A 160 44.39 10.76 -15.71
C ASP A 160 45.48 11.80 -15.47
N GLN A 161 46.06 11.76 -14.27
CA GLN A 161 47.21 12.58 -13.95
C GLN A 161 48.37 11.94 -14.71
N PRO A 162 49.00 12.61 -15.69
CA PRO A 162 50.17 12.03 -16.33
C PRO A 162 51.24 11.88 -15.25
N ARG A 163 51.67 10.63 -15.02
CA ARG A 163 52.82 10.29 -14.19
C ARG A 163 54.00 11.18 -14.64
N PRO A 164 54.64 11.96 -13.76
CA PRO A 164 55.80 12.75 -14.16
C PRO A 164 56.91 11.78 -14.56
N THR A 165 57.32 11.84 -15.82
CA THR A 165 58.49 11.13 -16.34
C THR A 165 59.71 11.65 -15.60
N ARG A 166 60.30 10.78 -14.78
CA ARG A 166 61.58 10.95 -14.13
C ARG A 166 62.62 11.32 -15.20
N ALA A 167 63.19 12.52 -15.11
CA ALA A 167 64.36 12.90 -15.89
C ALA A 167 65.53 12.02 -15.45
N GLU A 168 66.05 11.23 -16.37
CA GLU A 168 67.33 10.55 -16.22
C GLU A 168 68.44 11.54 -16.60
N THR A 169 69.28 11.87 -15.61
CA THR A 169 70.63 12.43 -15.76
C THR A 169 71.62 11.37 -16.22
#